data_AF-A0A3C1ZTR5-F1
#
_entry.id   AF-A0A3C1ZTR5-F1
#
_cell.length_a   1.000
_cell.length_b   1.000
_cell.length_c   1.000
_cell.angle_alpha   90.00
_cell.angle_beta   90.00
_cell.angle_gamma   90.00
#
_symmetry.space_group_name_H-M   'P 1'
#
loop_
_entity.id
_entity.type
_entity.pdbx_description
1 polymer ?
#
loop_
_entity_poly.entity_id
_entity_poly.type
_entity_poly.pdbx_seq_one_letter_code
_entity_poly.pdbx_strand_id
1 'polypeptide(L)' 'MIRNIFLSLGFVALVATGGGPTAQAQQVTLPRPSPHTVLTQTVGITEITVDYSRPQVKDREIWGQVVP' A
#
# COMPACT_ATOMS: atom_id res chain seq x y z
N MET A 1 -39.77 35.53 -7.31
CA MET A 1 -38.31 35.69 -7.49
C MET A 1 -37.51 35.53 -6.19
N ILE A 2 -38.11 35.71 -5.00
CA ILE A 2 -37.42 35.61 -3.69
C ILE A 2 -37.12 34.17 -3.23
N ARG A 3 -37.94 33.18 -3.58
CA ARG A 3 -37.75 31.78 -3.13
C ARG A 3 -36.48 31.11 -3.67
N ASN A 4 -35.98 31.56 -4.83
CA ASN A 4 -34.78 31.03 -5.48
C ASN A 4 -33.50 31.75 -5.01
N ILE A 5 -33.63 32.95 -4.42
CA ILE A 5 -32.53 33.73 -3.85
C ILE A 5 -32.05 33.11 -2.52
N PHE A 6 -32.99 32.61 -1.70
CA PHE A 6 -32.66 31.96 -0.43
C PHE A 6 -32.01 30.58 -0.64
N LEU A 7 -32.43 29.85 -1.67
CA LEU A 7 -31.84 28.57 -2.06
C LEU A 7 -30.41 28.73 -2.60
N SER A 8 -30.12 29.81 -3.33
CA SER A 8 -28.78 30.11 -3.83
C SER A 8 -27.84 30.67 -2.75
N LEU A 9 -28.34 31.50 -1.82
CA LEU A 9 -27.54 31.93 -0.66
C LEU A 9 -27.15 30.76 0.25
N GLY A 10 -28.06 29.81 0.47
CA GLY A 10 -27.77 28.60 1.25
C GLY A 10 -26.71 27.71 0.60
N PHE A 11 -26.74 27.59 -0.73
CA PHE A 11 -25.74 26.84 -1.47
C PHE A 11 -24.35 27.52 -1.46
N VAL A 12 -24.30 28.85 -1.58
CA VAL A 12 -23.05 29.63 -1.46
C VAL A 12 -22.47 29.55 -0.05
N ALA A 13 -23.31 29.57 0.99
CA ALA A 13 -22.86 29.41 2.39
C ALA A 13 -22.30 28.00 2.68
N LEU A 14 -22.84 26.96 2.04
CA LEU A 14 -22.36 25.57 2.18
C LEU A 14 -21.00 25.35 1.50
N VAL A 15 -20.75 26.04 0.37
CA VAL A 15 -19.45 26.01 -0.32
C VAL A 15 -18.39 26.84 0.41
N ALA A 16 -18.77 27.99 0.99
CA ALA A 16 -17.84 28.91 1.66
C ALA A 16 -17.30 28.38 3.01
N THR A 17 -17.99 27.44 3.65
CA THR A 17 -17.59 26.86 4.96
C THR A 17 -16.87 25.52 4.87
N GLY A 18 -16.40 25.12 3.68
CA GLY A 18 -15.47 23.99 3.53
C GLY A 18 -16.10 22.60 3.43
N GLY A 19 -17.39 22.50 3.08
CA GLY A 19 -18.10 21.23 2.84
C GLY A 19 -17.71 20.48 1.56
N GLY A 20 -16.49 20.67 1.04
CA GLY A 20 -15.97 19.91 -0.10
C GLY A 20 -15.51 18.52 0.34
N PRO A 21 -15.51 17.51 -0.55
CA PRO A 21 -15.02 16.18 -0.20
C PRO A 21 -13.54 16.28 0.20
N THR A 22 -13.25 16.03 1.47
CA THR A 22 -11.87 15.87 1.93
C THR A 22 -11.36 14.58 1.33
N ALA A 23 -10.38 14.69 0.42
CA ALA A 23 -9.69 13.55 -0.13
C ALA A 23 -8.96 12.84 1.01
N GLN A 24 -9.58 11.82 1.61
CA GLN A 24 -8.91 10.94 2.54
C GLN A 24 -7.96 10.06 1.73
N ALA A 25 -6.66 10.32 1.86
CA ALA A 25 -5.65 9.45 1.29
C ALA A 25 -5.81 8.06 1.93
N GLN A 26 -5.98 7.04 1.09
CA GLN A 26 -6.04 5.66 1.57
C GLN A 26 -4.66 5.29 2.13
N GLN A 27 -4.60 4.89 3.40
CA GLN A 27 -3.37 4.40 4.00
C GLN A 27 -3.10 2.99 3.47
N VAL A 28 -2.42 2.93 2.32
CA VAL A 28 -2.05 1.67 1.67
C VAL A 28 -0.90 1.05 2.44
N THR A 29 -1.13 -0.13 3.02
CA THR A 29 -0.06 -0.94 3.61
C THR A 29 0.88 -1.39 2.49
N LEU A 30 2.09 -0.84 2.48
CA LEU A 30 3.13 -1.26 1.55
C LEU A 30 3.71 -2.61 2.01
N PRO A 31 3.93 -3.56 1.09
CA PRO A 31 4.59 -4.80 1.43
C PRO A 31 6.03 -4.53 1.93
N ARG A 32 6.50 -5.34 2.88
CA ARG A 32 7.87 -5.25 3.41
C ARG A 32 8.87 -5.35 2.25
N PRO A 33 9.88 -4.45 2.16
CA PRO A 33 10.88 -4.49 1.10
C PRO A 33 11.55 -5.86 0.93
N SER A 34 11.89 -6.56 2.00
CA SER A 34 12.36 -7.94 1.92
C SER A 34 11.25 -8.87 2.37
N PRO A 35 10.48 -9.55 1.51
CA PRO A 35 9.42 -10.42 1.99
C PRO A 35 9.98 -11.59 2.82
N HIS A 36 9.30 -11.92 3.91
CA HIS A 36 9.57 -13.15 4.67
C HIS A 36 9.06 -14.36 3.89
N THR A 37 9.77 -15.48 3.90
CA THR A 37 9.35 -16.70 3.22
C THR A 37 9.77 -17.92 4.02
N VAL A 38 8.81 -18.81 4.27
CA VAL A 38 9.04 -20.10 4.91
C VAL A 38 8.62 -21.17 3.92
N LEU A 39 9.52 -22.11 3.62
CA LEU A 39 9.22 -23.31 2.84
C LEU A 39 9.33 -24.51 3.76
N THR A 40 8.23 -25.21 3.92
CA THR A 40 8.19 -26.46 4.68
C THR A 40 7.89 -27.59 3.71
N GLN A 41 8.76 -28.60 3.70
CA GLN A 41 8.58 -29.79 2.89
C GLN A 41 8.87 -31.03 3.72
N THR A 42 7.94 -31.98 3.70
CA THR A 42 8.14 -33.29 4.31
C THR A 42 8.79 -34.24 3.30
N VAL A 43 9.90 -34.87 3.69
CA VAL A 43 10.57 -35.92 2.92
C VAL A 43 10.60 -37.19 3.77
N GLY A 44 9.76 -38.16 3.40
CA GLY A 44 9.57 -39.39 4.18
C GLY A 44 8.94 -39.08 5.54
N ILE A 45 9.75 -39.17 6.61
CA ILE A 45 9.36 -38.85 7.99
C ILE A 45 10.00 -37.55 8.51
N THR A 46 10.83 -36.91 7.70
CA THR A 46 11.59 -35.73 8.10
C THR A 46 10.92 -34.47 7.56
N GLU A 47 10.78 -33.45 8.40
CA GLU A 47 10.31 -32.13 8.01
C GLU A 47 11.50 -31.21 7.77
N ILE A 48 11.58 -30.63 6.58
CA ILE A 48 12.59 -29.66 6.20
C ILE A 48 11.91 -28.30 6.17
N THR A 49 12.37 -27.38 7.04
CA THR A 49 11.89 -26.00 7.09
C THR A 49 13.01 -25.05 6.70
N VAL A 50 12.77 -24.27 5.65
CA VAL A 50 13.66 -23.20 5.18
C VAL A 50 12.99 -21.86 5.49
N ASP A 51 13.43 -21.22 6.56
CA ASP A 51 13.03 -19.87 6.94
C ASP A 51 14.08 -18.87 6.44
N TYR A 52 13.67 -18.02 5.49
CA TYR A 52 14.56 -17.00 4.95
C TYR A 52 13.80 -15.72 4.57
N SER A 53 14.51 -14.59 4.67
CA SER A 53 14.05 -13.34 4.06
C SER A 53 14.66 -13.22 2.68
N ARG A 54 13.85 -12.92 1.65
CA ARG A 54 14.36 -12.59 0.30
C ARG A 54 14.94 -11.17 0.33
N PRO A 55 16.27 -10.97 0.40
CA PRO A 55 16.85 -9.65 0.56
C PRO A 55 16.69 -8.86 -0.74
N GLN A 56 16.32 -7.58 -0.63
CA GLN A 56 16.34 -6.69 -1.79
C GLN A 56 17.78 -6.30 -2.11
N VAL A 57 18.08 -6.25 -3.39
CA VAL A 57 19.38 -5.84 -3.93
C VAL A 57 19.47 -4.31 -3.84
N LYS A 58 19.80 -3.80 -2.66
CA LYS A 58 20.00 -2.37 -2.38
C LYS A 58 21.36 -1.91 -2.93
N ASP A 59 21.53 -2.00 -4.24
CA ASP A 59 22.70 -1.50 -5.00
C ASP A 59 24.02 -2.26 -4.74
N ARG A 60 23.93 -3.51 -4.28
CA ARG A 60 25.08 -4.40 -4.09
C ARG A 60 25.25 -5.29 -5.31
N GLU A 61 26.47 -5.40 -5.83
CA GLU A 61 26.82 -6.41 -6.84
C GLU A 61 26.83 -7.79 -6.15
N ILE A 62 25.72 -8.53 -6.26
CA ILE A 62 25.56 -9.86 -5.63
C ILE A 62 26.04 -10.97 -6.57
N TRP A 63 25.91 -10.76 -7.88
CA TRP A 63 26.29 -11.71 -8.91
C TRP A 63 27.27 -11.01 -9.86
N GLY A 64 28.55 -10.92 -9.47
CA GLY A 64 29.60 -10.25 -10.26
C GLY A 64 29.82 -10.82 -11.67
N GLN A 65 29.30 -12.02 -11.95
CA GLN A 65 28.99 -12.54 -13.27
C GLN A 65 27.84 -13.53 -13.10
N VAL A 66 26.77 -13.39 -13.89
CA VAL A 66 25.71 -14.41 -13.98
C VAL A 66 26.36 -15.75 -14.32
N VAL A 67 26.28 -16.72 -13.41
CA VAL A 67 26.60 -18.11 -13.75
C VAL A 67 25.42 -18.64 -14.60
N PRO A 68 25.69 -19.22 -15.79
CA PRO A 68 24.66 -19.78 -16.68
C PRO A 68 23.77 -20.84 -16.02
#